data_AF-A0A1I9YCP4-F1
#
_entry.id   AF-A0A1I9YCP4-F1
#
_cell.length_a   1.000
_cell.length_b   1.000
_cell.length_c   1.000
_cell.angle_alpha   90.00
_cell.angle_beta   90.00
_cell.angle_gamma   90.00
#
_symmetry.space_group_name_H-M   'P 1'
#
loop_
_entity.id
_entity.type
_entity.pdbx_description
1 polymer ?
#
loop_
_entity_poly.entity_id
_entity_poly.type
_entity_poly.pdbx_seq_one_letter_code
_entity_poly.pdbx_strand_id
1 'polypeptide(L)'
;MGELTFRAGGQLEYSYWMTDDAEGESRYVRCDVTDRAAAYLMEPVRFDGEIYMRDLFSLLDRNPMLVEMFSRSYAAEYLDETRKGNAEVYTGEYDPSGIEYLELFYDWEKNRETRVLGGVHRLWVTGVGYKLRDDVFEDGYLLHRKGTRIGWAIKFSPVAHIFNYPLRFNRKVTVVDSRDITRTAHIFVVPFPTLAQVINAVMWELSWGGNPQQTEEFVEMIHEHSDEKHMSGPMSVEEFYELLGKPGNE
;
A
#
# COMPACT_ATOMS: atom_id res chain seq x y z
N MET A 1 9.45 -25.82 7.54
CA MET A 1 8.96 -24.43 7.39
C MET A 1 8.65 -24.23 5.93
N GLY A 2 7.41 -23.87 5.59
CA GLY A 2 7.02 -23.67 4.21
C GLY A 2 7.22 -22.23 3.74
N GLU A 3 6.98 -22.00 2.46
CA GLU A 3 7.09 -20.72 1.77
C GLU A 3 5.77 -20.47 1.01
N LEU A 4 5.14 -19.32 1.27
CA LEU A 4 3.97 -18.87 0.54
C LEU A 4 4.41 -17.95 -0.61
N THR A 5 3.96 -18.27 -1.82
CA THR A 5 4.25 -17.48 -3.03
C THR A 5 2.95 -16.94 -3.62
N PHE A 6 2.93 -15.64 -3.92
CA PHE A 6 1.82 -14.96 -4.58
C PHE A 6 2.18 -14.66 -6.04
N ARG A 7 1.27 -15.00 -6.95
CA ARG A 7 1.44 -14.94 -8.40
C ARG A 7 0.30 -14.13 -9.04
N ALA A 8 0.50 -13.74 -10.29
CA ALA A 8 -0.51 -13.06 -11.10
C ALA A 8 -1.85 -13.80 -11.10
N GLY A 9 -2.95 -13.05 -11.24
CA GLY A 9 -4.32 -13.56 -11.19
C GLY A 9 -4.79 -13.95 -9.79
N GLY A 10 -4.09 -13.50 -8.74
CA GLY A 10 -4.45 -13.77 -7.35
C GLY A 10 -4.14 -15.19 -6.87
N GLN A 11 -3.20 -15.89 -7.51
CA GLN A 11 -2.88 -17.28 -7.18
C GLN A 11 -1.91 -17.38 -6.00
N LEU A 12 -2.16 -18.31 -5.08
CA LEU A 12 -1.27 -18.63 -3.97
C LEU A 12 -0.78 -20.07 -4.04
N GLU A 13 0.53 -20.24 -3.90
CA GLU A 13 1.20 -21.54 -3.83
C GLU A 13 1.96 -21.66 -2.50
N TYR A 14 1.69 -22.72 -1.74
CA TYR A 14 2.45 -23.04 -0.54
C TYR A 14 3.41 -24.19 -0.82
N SER A 15 4.69 -23.97 -0.55
CA SER A 15 5.74 -24.96 -0.76
C SER A 15 6.35 -25.41 0.55
N TYR A 16 6.50 -26.70 0.80
CA TYR A 16 7.08 -27.22 2.04
C TYR A 16 7.79 -28.57 1.83
N TRP A 17 8.71 -28.87 2.74
CA TRP A 17 9.34 -30.19 2.81
C TRP A 17 8.45 -31.16 3.57
N MET A 18 8.15 -32.30 2.95
CA MET A 18 7.45 -33.42 3.56
C MET A 18 8.44 -34.59 3.66
N THR A 19 8.62 -35.11 4.87
CA THR A 19 9.35 -36.36 5.08
C THR A 19 8.35 -37.50 5.13
N ASP A 20 8.56 -38.53 4.33
CA ASP A 20 7.82 -39.78 4.48
C ASP A 20 8.51 -40.65 5.53
N ASP A 21 7.86 -40.85 6.67
CA ASP A 21 8.39 -41.64 7.77
C ASP A 21 8.55 -43.13 7.41
N ALA A 22 7.90 -43.61 6.33
CA ALA A 22 8.02 -44.99 5.87
C ALA A 22 9.25 -45.24 4.98
N GLU A 23 9.66 -44.26 4.17
CA GLU A 23 10.73 -44.40 3.17
C GLU A 23 12.00 -43.58 3.52
N GLY A 24 11.93 -42.68 4.50
CA GLY A 24 13.05 -41.83 4.92
C GLY A 24 13.43 -40.76 3.89
N GLU A 25 12.68 -40.61 2.81
CA GLU A 25 12.91 -39.62 1.76
C GLU A 25 12.14 -38.32 2.06
N SER A 26 12.87 -37.20 2.04
CA SER A 26 12.27 -35.86 2.08
C SER A 26 11.98 -35.38 0.67
N ARG A 27 10.72 -35.05 0.38
CA ARG A 27 10.30 -34.45 -0.90
C ARG A 27 9.84 -33.01 -0.71
N TYR A 28 10.13 -32.18 -1.69
CA TYR A 28 9.63 -30.81 -1.76
C TYR A 28 8.28 -30.80 -2.47
N VAL A 29 7.23 -30.40 -1.76
CA VAL A 29 5.84 -30.40 -2.24
C VAL A 29 5.39 -28.96 -2.46
N ARG A 30 4.68 -28.74 -3.57
CA ARG A 30 4.00 -27.47 -3.87
C ARG A 30 2.51 -27.72 -3.96
N CYS A 31 1.72 -26.89 -3.27
CA CYS A 31 0.27 -26.99 -3.26
C CYS A 31 -0.35 -25.64 -3.62
N ASP A 32 -1.33 -25.66 -4.52
CA ASP A 32 -2.23 -24.53 -4.70
C ASP A 32 -3.08 -24.36 -3.41
N VAL A 33 -3.05 -23.15 -2.87
CA VAL A 33 -3.76 -22.78 -1.65
C VAL A 33 -4.63 -21.53 -1.87
N THR A 34 -4.88 -21.16 -3.13
CA THR A 34 -5.61 -19.96 -3.53
C THR A 34 -6.98 -19.88 -2.85
N ASP A 35 -7.75 -20.96 -2.82
CA ASP A 35 -9.11 -20.99 -2.21
C ASP A 35 -9.08 -21.16 -0.68
N ARG A 36 -7.88 -21.26 -0.10
CA ARG A 36 -7.66 -21.44 1.34
C ARG A 36 -6.80 -20.33 1.92
N ALA A 37 -6.74 -19.19 1.26
CA ALA A 37 -5.82 -18.09 1.57
C ALA A 37 -5.87 -17.64 3.05
N ALA A 38 -7.07 -17.67 3.66
CA ALA A 38 -7.26 -17.34 5.07
C ALA A 38 -6.40 -18.19 6.02
N ALA A 39 -6.18 -19.47 5.70
CA ALA A 39 -5.36 -20.36 6.52
C ALA A 39 -3.86 -20.03 6.47
N TYR A 40 -3.44 -19.23 5.47
CA TYR A 40 -2.04 -18.87 5.22
C TYR A 40 -1.77 -17.38 5.48
N LEU A 41 -2.70 -16.66 6.11
CA LEU A 41 -2.59 -15.23 6.39
C LEU A 41 -1.33 -14.83 7.17
N MET A 42 -0.86 -15.70 8.04
CA MET A 42 0.32 -15.47 8.87
C MET A 42 1.63 -15.94 8.23
N GLU A 43 1.58 -16.58 7.06
CA GLU A 43 2.77 -17.01 6.35
C GLU A 43 3.42 -15.81 5.63
N PRO A 44 4.75 -15.65 5.71
CA PRO A 44 5.48 -14.69 4.88
C PRO A 44 5.24 -14.96 3.40
N VAL A 45 4.84 -13.93 2.67
CA VAL A 45 4.48 -14.04 1.25
C VAL A 45 5.55 -13.43 0.35
N ARG A 46 6.05 -14.23 -0.59
CA ARG A 46 6.94 -13.76 -1.66
C ARG A 46 6.15 -13.52 -2.93
N PHE A 47 6.41 -12.42 -3.61
CA PHE A 47 5.87 -12.17 -4.94
C PHE A 47 6.73 -12.91 -5.97
N ASP A 48 6.09 -13.66 -6.86
CA ASP A 48 6.75 -14.34 -7.98
C ASP A 48 6.26 -13.74 -9.30
N GLY A 49 7.19 -13.06 -9.96
CA GLY A 49 6.89 -12.20 -11.11
C GLY A 49 6.43 -10.80 -10.71
N GLU A 50 5.90 -10.07 -11.69
CA GLU A 50 5.29 -8.76 -11.46
C GLU A 50 3.84 -8.95 -11.02
N ILE A 51 3.57 -8.53 -9.79
CA ILE A 51 2.24 -8.55 -9.18
C ILE A 51 1.63 -7.18 -9.34
N TYR A 52 0.33 -7.11 -9.59
CA TYR A 52 -0.44 -5.89 -9.73
C TYR A 52 -1.46 -5.77 -8.61
N MET A 53 -1.93 -4.55 -8.36
CA MET A 53 -2.99 -4.31 -7.36
C MET A 53 -4.24 -5.17 -7.66
N ARG A 54 -4.62 -5.32 -8.94
CA ARG A 54 -5.71 -6.20 -9.38
C ARG A 54 -5.56 -7.67 -8.99
N ASP A 55 -4.33 -8.17 -8.83
CA ASP A 55 -4.10 -9.55 -8.44
C ASP A 55 -4.49 -9.76 -6.97
N LEU A 56 -4.24 -8.75 -6.12
CA LEU A 56 -4.69 -8.76 -4.73
C LEU A 56 -6.22 -8.76 -4.61
N PHE A 57 -6.89 -7.94 -5.41
CA PHE A 57 -8.36 -7.95 -5.47
C PHE A 57 -8.90 -9.27 -6.04
N SER A 58 -8.21 -9.89 -7.01
CA SER A 58 -8.58 -11.22 -7.51
C SER A 58 -8.48 -12.30 -6.41
N LEU A 59 -7.50 -12.18 -5.50
CA LEU A 59 -7.41 -13.06 -4.34
C LEU A 59 -8.57 -12.85 -3.35
N LEU A 60 -8.92 -11.59 -3.06
CA LEU A 60 -10.07 -11.24 -2.21
C LEU A 60 -11.38 -11.77 -2.80
N ASP A 61 -11.58 -11.59 -4.10
CA ASP A 61 -12.76 -12.06 -4.84
C ASP A 61 -13.00 -13.57 -4.67
N ARG A 62 -11.93 -14.35 -4.73
CA ARG A 62 -11.99 -15.82 -4.56
C ARG A 62 -12.16 -16.27 -3.12
N ASN A 63 -11.94 -15.40 -2.15
CA ASN A 63 -11.91 -15.75 -0.73
C ASN A 63 -12.86 -14.86 0.09
N PRO A 64 -14.16 -15.18 0.17
CA PRO A 64 -15.14 -14.41 0.94
C PRO A 64 -14.77 -14.24 2.42
N MET A 65 -14.08 -15.23 3.00
CA MET A 65 -13.58 -15.13 4.38
C MET A 65 -12.55 -14.01 4.55
N LEU A 66 -11.71 -13.74 3.54
CA LEU A 66 -10.80 -12.60 3.60
C LEU A 66 -11.58 -11.29 3.56
N VAL A 67 -12.59 -11.19 2.69
CA VAL A 67 -13.45 -10.01 2.60
C VAL A 67 -14.10 -9.71 3.96
N GLU A 68 -14.64 -10.74 4.63
CA GLU A 68 -15.24 -10.60 5.96
C GLU A 68 -14.23 -10.16 7.03
N MET A 69 -13.03 -10.75 7.02
CA MET A 69 -11.96 -10.40 7.96
C MET A 69 -11.50 -8.94 7.84
N PHE A 70 -11.55 -8.38 6.63
CA PHE A 70 -11.18 -6.99 6.32
C PHE A 70 -12.41 -6.07 6.15
N SER A 71 -13.59 -6.49 6.65
CA SER A 71 -14.84 -5.71 6.58
C SER A 71 -14.72 -4.30 7.16
N ARG A 72 -13.97 -4.13 8.25
CA ARG A 72 -13.73 -2.81 8.88
C ARG A 72 -12.92 -1.85 8.02
N SER A 73 -12.29 -2.35 6.96
CA SER A 73 -11.58 -1.56 5.96
C SER A 73 -12.33 -1.54 4.62
N TYR A 74 -13.64 -1.80 4.64
CA TYR A 74 -14.54 -1.72 3.49
C TYR A 74 -14.11 -2.62 2.32
N ALA A 75 -13.55 -3.80 2.62
CA ALA A 75 -12.99 -4.69 1.60
C ALA A 75 -14.05 -5.15 0.58
N ALA A 76 -15.31 -5.30 1.00
CA ALA A 76 -16.41 -5.68 0.11
C ALA A 76 -16.72 -4.55 -0.88
N GLU A 77 -16.81 -3.32 -0.38
CA GLU A 77 -17.13 -2.13 -1.14
C GLU A 77 -16.01 -1.78 -2.13
N TYR A 78 -14.75 -1.88 -1.70
CA TYR A 78 -13.62 -1.71 -2.62
C TYR A 78 -13.53 -2.83 -3.66
N LEU A 79 -13.90 -4.06 -3.31
CA LEU A 79 -13.97 -5.14 -4.28
C LEU A 79 -15.08 -4.86 -5.31
N ASP A 80 -16.25 -4.39 -4.89
CA ASP A 80 -17.34 -3.98 -5.79
C ASP A 80 -16.94 -2.81 -6.69
N GLU A 81 -16.19 -1.84 -6.16
CA GLU A 81 -15.63 -0.73 -6.93
C GLU A 81 -14.80 -1.24 -8.11
N THR A 82 -13.97 -2.26 -7.88
CA THR A 82 -13.10 -2.82 -8.93
C THR A 82 -13.89 -3.48 -10.06
N ARG A 83 -15.14 -3.91 -9.79
CA ARG A 83 -16.01 -4.56 -10.78
C ARG A 83 -16.72 -3.56 -11.69
N LYS A 84 -16.66 -2.24 -11.40
CA LYS A 84 -17.24 -1.20 -12.27
C LYS A 84 -16.54 -1.11 -13.65
N GLY A 85 -15.33 -1.64 -13.78
CA GLY A 85 -14.64 -1.75 -15.07
C GLY A 85 -14.10 -0.42 -15.63
N ASN A 86 -13.97 0.60 -14.79
CA ASN A 86 -13.43 1.92 -15.12
C ASN A 86 -11.93 2.06 -14.83
N ALA A 87 -11.22 0.95 -14.63
CA ALA A 87 -9.80 0.97 -14.27
C ALA A 87 -8.94 1.59 -15.39
N GLU A 88 -8.06 2.51 -15.01
CA GLU A 88 -7.15 3.19 -15.94
C GLU A 88 -6.11 2.21 -16.48
N VAL A 89 -5.74 2.35 -17.75
CA VAL A 89 -4.74 1.49 -18.38
C VAL A 89 -3.35 1.90 -17.91
N TYR A 90 -2.62 0.96 -17.30
CA TYR A 90 -1.20 1.14 -17.05
C TYR A 90 -0.40 0.82 -18.32
N THR A 91 0.27 1.83 -18.89
CA THR A 91 1.06 1.68 -20.13
C THR A 91 2.53 1.32 -19.86
N GLY A 92 3.04 1.62 -18.67
CA GLY A 92 4.47 1.53 -18.34
C GLY A 92 5.35 2.54 -19.08
N GLU A 93 4.74 3.48 -19.82
CA GLU A 93 5.46 4.54 -20.51
C GLU A 93 5.96 5.59 -19.51
N TYR A 94 7.13 6.14 -19.77
CA TYR A 94 7.76 7.11 -18.88
C TYR A 94 6.91 8.38 -18.75
N ASP A 95 6.48 8.67 -17.52
CA ASP A 95 5.80 9.91 -17.12
C ASP A 95 6.54 10.53 -15.93
N PRO A 96 7.15 11.72 -16.06
CA PRO A 96 7.89 12.36 -14.97
C PRO A 96 7.00 12.78 -13.77
N SER A 97 5.70 12.96 -13.99
CA SER A 97 4.70 13.28 -12.95
C SER A 97 3.90 12.05 -12.50
N GLY A 98 4.01 10.93 -13.21
CA GLY A 98 3.21 9.74 -12.94
C GLY A 98 3.80 8.83 -11.87
N ILE A 99 3.00 7.84 -11.49
CA ILE A 99 3.44 6.68 -10.70
C ILE A 99 4.01 5.63 -11.67
N GLU A 100 5.14 5.01 -11.34
CA GLU A 100 5.67 3.84 -12.07
C GLU A 100 5.12 2.54 -11.44
N TYR A 101 5.10 2.47 -10.11
CA TYR A 101 4.62 1.32 -9.36
C TYR A 101 4.20 1.71 -7.93
N LEU A 102 3.42 0.85 -7.27
CA LEU A 102 3.10 0.94 -5.86
C LEU A 102 4.13 0.17 -5.03
N GLU A 103 4.60 0.76 -3.95
CA GLU A 103 5.60 0.17 -3.06
C GLU A 103 5.00 -0.13 -1.69
N LEU A 104 5.08 -1.41 -1.29
CA LEU A 104 4.93 -1.85 0.09
C LEU A 104 6.25 -1.60 0.81
N PHE A 105 6.22 -0.83 1.89
CA PHE A 105 7.42 -0.50 2.66
C PHE A 105 7.11 -0.38 4.15
N TYR A 106 8.15 -0.45 4.96
CA TYR A 106 8.07 -0.10 6.37
C TYR A 106 8.64 1.29 6.60
N ASP A 107 7.98 2.06 7.44
CA ASP A 107 8.47 3.33 7.95
C ASP A 107 8.81 3.15 9.43
N TRP A 108 10.10 3.06 9.74
CA TRP A 108 10.59 2.84 11.09
C TRP A 108 11.26 4.10 11.59
N GLU A 109 10.90 4.51 12.79
CA GLU A 109 11.57 5.60 13.49
C GLU A 109 12.26 5.08 14.74
N LYS A 110 13.38 5.70 15.11
CA LYS A 110 14.06 5.44 16.36
C LYS A 110 13.84 6.62 17.30
N ASN A 111 13.18 6.37 18.42
CA ASN A 111 13.09 7.36 19.48
C ASN A 111 14.49 7.61 20.07
N ARG A 112 14.97 8.85 20.01
CA ARG A 112 16.33 9.20 20.44
C ARG A 112 16.59 9.00 21.93
N GLU A 113 15.58 9.21 22.77
CA GLU A 113 15.71 9.15 24.23
C GLU A 113 15.60 7.72 24.74
N THR A 114 14.58 6.98 24.31
CA THR A 114 14.31 5.62 24.77
C THR A 114 15.06 4.56 23.96
N ARG A 115 15.56 4.93 22.78
CA ARG A 115 16.18 4.03 21.78
C ARG A 115 15.26 2.93 21.26
N VAL A 116 13.95 3.06 21.48
CA VAL A 116 12.92 2.13 20.99
C VAL A 116 12.61 2.44 19.53
N LEU A 117 12.38 1.38 18.74
CA LEU A 117 11.90 1.50 17.37
C LEU A 117 10.36 1.60 17.34
N GLY A 118 9.85 2.62 16.67
CA GLY A 118 8.43 2.78 16.33
C GLY A 118 8.13 2.26 14.92
N GLY A 119 6.86 1.97 14.65
CA GLY A 119 6.40 1.58 13.30
C GLY A 119 6.76 0.16 12.85
N VAL A 120 7.44 -0.63 13.68
CA VAL A 120 8.05 -1.92 13.29
C VAL A 120 7.10 -2.97 12.73
N HIS A 121 5.80 -2.86 13.04
CA HIS A 121 4.78 -3.82 12.61
C HIS A 121 3.92 -3.31 11.45
N ARG A 122 4.01 -2.02 11.10
CA ARG A 122 3.13 -1.37 10.15
C ARG A 122 3.76 -1.33 8.76
N LEU A 123 3.14 -2.06 7.85
CA LEU A 123 3.44 -2.01 6.43
C LEU A 123 2.55 -0.93 5.79
N TRP A 124 3.15 -0.11 4.94
CA TRP A 124 2.50 1.01 4.24
C TRP A 124 2.52 0.78 2.75
N VAL A 125 1.65 1.48 2.01
CA VAL A 125 1.68 1.54 0.55
C VAL A 125 1.89 2.99 0.12
N THR A 126 2.75 3.20 -0.88
CA THR A 126 2.95 4.51 -1.52
C THR A 126 3.10 4.35 -3.02
N GLY A 127 2.83 5.41 -3.78
CA GLY A 127 3.16 5.47 -5.20
C GLY A 127 4.63 5.86 -5.36
N VAL A 128 5.36 5.17 -6.22
CA VAL A 128 6.73 5.51 -6.60
C VAL A 128 6.76 5.87 -8.06
N GLY A 129 7.10 7.13 -8.35
CA GLY A 129 7.22 7.64 -9.70
C GLY A 129 8.47 7.16 -10.44
N TYR A 130 8.53 7.48 -11.73
CA TYR A 130 9.66 7.13 -12.58
C TYR A 130 10.96 7.80 -12.12
N LYS A 131 12.09 7.16 -12.43
CA LYS A 131 13.40 7.79 -12.22
C LYS A 131 13.55 8.97 -13.18
N LEU A 132 13.61 10.18 -12.64
CA LEU A 132 13.63 11.41 -13.40
C LEU A 132 14.83 11.46 -14.35
N ARG A 133 14.55 11.72 -15.63
CA ARG A 133 15.57 11.86 -16.69
C ARG A 133 16.23 13.24 -16.66
N ASP A 134 15.53 14.24 -16.14
CA ASP A 134 15.93 15.65 -16.07
C ASP A 134 15.51 16.26 -14.72
N ASP A 135 16.05 17.43 -14.40
CA ASP A 135 15.64 18.21 -13.23
C ASP A 135 14.21 18.74 -13.43
N VAL A 136 13.39 18.70 -12.38
CA VAL A 136 12.01 19.23 -12.38
C VAL A 136 12.00 20.56 -11.63
N PHE A 137 11.51 21.60 -12.30
CA PHE A 137 11.39 22.95 -11.75
C PHE A 137 9.93 23.35 -11.64
N GLU A 138 9.59 24.04 -10.55
CA GLU A 138 8.29 24.67 -10.33
C GLU A 138 8.53 26.10 -9.86
N ASP A 139 7.89 27.08 -10.49
CA ASP A 139 8.09 28.52 -10.24
C ASP A 139 9.55 29.00 -10.19
N GLY A 140 10.41 28.37 -11.01
CA GLY A 140 11.84 28.68 -11.07
C GLY A 140 12.70 28.02 -9.99
N TYR A 141 12.11 27.26 -9.08
CA TYR A 141 12.82 26.51 -8.04
C TYR A 141 12.98 25.05 -8.44
N LEU A 142 14.15 24.48 -8.14
CA LEU A 142 14.43 23.06 -8.34
C LEU A 142 13.62 22.24 -7.32
N LEU A 143 12.55 21.60 -7.78
CA LEU A 143 11.69 20.77 -6.95
C LEU A 143 12.27 19.36 -6.79
N HIS A 144 12.70 18.76 -7.90
CA HIS A 144 13.30 17.42 -7.90
C HIS A 144 14.52 17.33 -8.79
N ARG A 145 15.54 16.60 -8.33
CA ARG A 145 16.79 16.41 -9.06
C ARG A 145 16.70 15.25 -10.04
N LYS A 146 17.36 15.39 -11.17
CA LYS A 146 17.63 14.30 -12.10
C LYS A 146 18.16 13.08 -11.36
N GLY A 147 17.61 11.92 -11.70
CA GLY A 147 18.01 10.64 -11.14
C GLY A 147 17.32 10.27 -9.83
N THR A 148 16.50 11.14 -9.23
CA THR A 148 15.63 10.78 -8.10
C THR A 148 14.29 10.20 -8.59
N ARG A 149 13.49 9.68 -7.67
CA ARG A 149 12.11 9.26 -7.90
C ARG A 149 11.20 10.09 -7.00
N ILE A 150 10.03 10.47 -7.49
CA ILE A 150 9.02 11.18 -6.69
C ILE A 150 8.19 10.13 -5.93
N GLY A 151 7.93 10.38 -4.65
CA GLY A 151 6.99 9.58 -3.85
C GLY A 151 5.62 10.24 -3.85
N TRP A 152 4.58 9.46 -4.10
CA TRP A 152 3.20 9.92 -4.21
C TRP A 152 2.35 9.29 -3.10
N ALA A 153 1.66 10.11 -2.32
CA ALA A 153 0.61 9.58 -1.45
C ALA A 153 -0.53 9.06 -2.34
N ILE A 154 -1.00 7.85 -2.07
CA ILE A 154 -2.15 7.25 -2.77
C ILE A 154 -3.44 7.33 -1.94
N LYS A 155 -3.40 8.08 -0.83
CA LYS A 155 -4.58 8.32 0.00
C LYS A 155 -5.66 8.98 -0.86
N PHE A 156 -6.88 8.51 -0.71
CA PHE A 156 -8.05 8.97 -1.48
C PHE A 156 -7.99 8.73 -2.99
N SER A 157 -6.98 8.02 -3.49
CA SER A 157 -6.96 7.67 -4.91
C SER A 157 -8.11 6.72 -5.21
N PRO A 158 -8.96 7.00 -6.22
CA PRO A 158 -9.93 6.02 -6.69
C PRO A 158 -9.24 4.70 -7.02
N VAL A 159 -9.81 3.57 -6.61
CA VAL A 159 -9.19 2.26 -6.88
C VAL A 159 -8.93 2.08 -8.38
N ALA A 160 -9.85 2.55 -9.22
CA ALA A 160 -9.72 2.55 -10.67
C ALA A 160 -8.39 3.11 -11.19
N HIS A 161 -7.87 4.17 -10.55
CA HIS A 161 -6.62 4.82 -10.97
C HIS A 161 -5.42 3.96 -10.57
N ILE A 162 -5.49 3.25 -9.44
CA ILE A 162 -4.36 2.49 -8.91
C ILE A 162 -4.38 0.98 -9.26
N PHE A 163 -5.50 0.48 -9.74
CA PHE A 163 -5.80 -0.95 -9.90
C PHE A 163 -4.82 -1.71 -10.78
N ASN A 164 -4.32 -1.03 -11.83
CA ASN A 164 -3.42 -1.63 -12.81
C ASN A 164 -1.94 -1.29 -12.58
N TYR A 165 -1.56 -0.70 -11.45
CA TYR A 165 -0.15 -0.52 -11.15
C TYR A 165 0.50 -1.80 -10.60
N PRO A 166 1.79 -2.03 -10.93
CA PRO A 166 2.60 -3.05 -10.27
C PRO A 166 2.73 -2.76 -8.77
N LEU A 167 2.69 -3.80 -7.94
CA LEU A 167 2.89 -3.76 -6.51
C LEU A 167 4.22 -4.46 -6.17
N ARG A 168 5.12 -3.74 -5.52
CA ARG A 168 6.47 -4.22 -5.18
C ARG A 168 6.72 -4.11 -3.69
N PHE A 169 7.46 -5.05 -3.11
CA PHE A 169 7.88 -4.98 -1.71
C PHE A 169 9.32 -4.52 -1.58
N ASN A 170 9.52 -3.41 -0.88
CA ASN A 170 10.84 -2.90 -0.55
C ASN A 170 11.32 -3.47 0.79
N ARG A 171 12.27 -4.40 0.70
CA ARG A 171 12.89 -5.05 1.86
C ARG A 171 13.85 -4.14 2.63
N LYS A 172 14.28 -3.02 2.04
CA LYS A 172 15.23 -2.11 2.68
C LYS A 172 14.46 -1.08 3.49
N VAL A 173 14.64 -1.13 4.81
CA VAL A 173 14.00 -0.19 5.74
C VAL A 173 15.03 0.81 6.21
N THR A 174 14.82 2.07 5.87
CA THR A 174 15.61 3.20 6.35
C THR A 174 15.01 3.66 7.66
N VAL A 175 15.77 3.54 8.75
CA VAL A 175 15.34 4.02 10.07
C VAL A 175 15.80 5.45 10.24
N VAL A 176 14.85 6.34 10.51
CA VAL A 176 15.13 7.76 10.78
C VAL A 176 15.12 8.06 12.28
N ASP A 177 15.77 9.15 12.68
CA ASP A 177 15.64 9.65 14.06
C ASP A 177 14.29 10.35 14.22
N SER A 178 13.55 10.02 15.28
CA SER A 178 12.20 10.60 15.50
C SER A 178 12.20 12.12 15.68
N ARG A 179 13.36 12.74 15.96
CA ARG A 179 13.51 14.21 16.05
C ARG A 179 14.14 14.84 14.81
N ASP A 180 14.68 14.02 13.91
CA ASP A 180 15.34 14.47 12.69
C ASP A 180 15.13 13.42 11.59
N ILE A 181 14.02 13.56 10.88
CA ILE A 181 13.62 12.66 9.79
C ILE A 181 14.57 12.72 8.59
N THR A 182 15.41 13.76 8.51
CA THR A 182 16.38 13.91 7.41
C THR A 182 17.61 13.03 7.60
N ARG A 183 17.81 12.51 8.82
CA ARG A 183 18.97 11.70 9.18
C ARG A 183 18.61 10.23 9.24
N THR A 184 19.21 9.46 8.34
CA THR A 184 19.24 8.00 8.46
C THR A 184 20.08 7.57 9.66
N ALA A 185 19.46 6.89 10.62
CA ALA A 185 20.12 6.25 11.75
C ALA A 185 20.67 4.86 11.38
N HIS A 186 19.85 4.04 10.71
CA HIS A 186 20.19 2.66 10.34
C HIS A 186 19.49 2.24 9.05
N ILE A 187 20.01 1.20 8.39
CA ILE A 187 19.34 0.53 7.27
C ILE A 187 19.26 -0.96 7.59
N PHE A 188 18.06 -1.53 7.53
CA PHE A 188 17.81 -2.96 7.72
C PHE A 188 17.32 -3.61 6.44
N VAL A 189 17.56 -4.92 6.30
CA VAL A 189 16.89 -5.76 5.31
C VAL A 189 15.94 -6.68 6.06
N VAL A 190 14.64 -6.49 5.87
CA VAL A 190 13.61 -7.23 6.61
C VAL A 190 13.19 -8.52 5.89
N PRO A 191 12.60 -9.49 6.62
CA PRO A 191 11.91 -10.61 5.99
C PRO A 191 10.72 -10.13 5.14
N PHE A 192 10.16 -11.05 4.35
CA PHE A 192 8.91 -10.80 3.64
C PHE A 192 7.76 -10.57 4.62
N PRO A 193 6.81 -9.67 4.31
CA PRO A 193 5.62 -9.46 5.13
C PRO A 193 4.73 -10.69 5.07
N THR A 194 3.85 -10.85 6.05
CA THR A 194 2.79 -11.88 5.95
C THR A 194 1.73 -11.48 4.94
N LEU A 195 0.98 -12.44 4.42
CA LEU A 195 -0.16 -12.15 3.54
C LEU A 195 -1.16 -11.18 4.19
N ALA A 196 -1.42 -11.33 5.50
CA ALA A 196 -2.26 -10.40 6.26
C ALA A 196 -1.71 -8.97 6.26
N GLN A 197 -0.40 -8.79 6.41
CA GLN A 197 0.21 -7.46 6.38
C GLN A 197 0.08 -6.81 5.01
N VAL A 198 0.23 -7.58 3.92
CA VAL A 198 0.06 -7.08 2.55
C VAL A 198 -1.38 -6.63 2.31
N ILE A 199 -2.36 -7.47 2.62
CA ILE A 199 -3.79 -7.13 2.44
C ILE A 199 -4.14 -5.91 3.31
N ASN A 200 -3.75 -5.95 4.59
CA ASN A 200 -4.04 -4.86 5.53
C ASN A 200 -3.42 -3.53 5.08
N ALA A 201 -2.18 -3.53 4.57
CA ALA A 201 -1.52 -2.30 4.12
C ALA A 201 -2.30 -1.64 2.98
N VAL A 202 -2.76 -2.43 2.01
CA VAL A 202 -3.58 -1.92 0.90
C VAL A 202 -4.94 -1.45 1.39
N MET A 203 -5.68 -2.29 2.12
CA MET A 203 -7.03 -1.95 2.57
C MET A 203 -7.01 -0.71 3.47
N TRP A 204 -6.01 -0.60 4.35
CA TRP A 204 -5.83 0.56 5.21
C TRP A 204 -5.66 1.85 4.41
N GLU A 205 -4.75 1.88 3.43
CA GLU A 205 -4.49 3.09 2.64
C GLU A 205 -5.72 3.54 1.84
N LEU A 206 -6.52 2.59 1.34
CA LEU A 206 -7.76 2.92 0.64
C LEU A 206 -8.83 3.43 1.61
N SER A 207 -9.00 2.76 2.75
CA SER A 207 -10.07 3.04 3.72
C SER A 207 -9.94 4.37 4.49
N TRP A 208 -8.93 5.20 4.21
CA TRP A 208 -8.69 6.41 4.99
C TRP A 208 -9.86 7.41 4.92
N GLY A 209 -10.45 7.56 3.73
CA GLY A 209 -11.66 8.38 3.51
C GLY A 209 -12.98 7.66 3.79
N GLY A 210 -12.93 6.44 4.33
CA GLY A 210 -14.08 5.56 4.46
C GLY A 210 -14.20 4.58 3.29
N ASN A 211 -15.44 4.23 2.93
CA ASN A 211 -15.72 3.43 1.74
C ASN A 211 -15.47 4.25 0.45
N PRO A 212 -15.53 3.64 -0.76
CA PRO A 212 -15.27 4.36 -2.01
C PRO A 212 -16.11 5.63 -2.20
N GLN A 213 -17.41 5.57 -1.91
CA GLN A 213 -18.33 6.70 -2.07
C GLN A 213 -18.00 7.82 -1.07
N GLN A 214 -17.79 7.49 0.20
CA GLN A 214 -17.40 8.46 1.24
C GLN A 214 -16.06 9.13 0.90
N THR A 215 -15.13 8.39 0.30
CA THR A 215 -13.85 8.91 -0.15
C THR A 215 -14.02 9.91 -1.30
N GLU A 216 -14.89 9.61 -2.28
CA GLU A 216 -15.22 10.51 -3.38
C GLU A 216 -15.85 11.81 -2.86
N GLU A 217 -16.87 11.70 -1.99
CA GLU A 217 -17.52 12.85 -1.34
C GLU A 217 -16.51 13.70 -0.53
N PHE A 218 -15.56 13.05 0.15
CA PHE A 218 -14.51 13.75 0.90
C PHE A 218 -13.51 14.48 0.00
N VAL A 219 -13.16 13.90 -1.15
CA VAL A 219 -12.27 14.51 -2.14
C VAL A 219 -12.96 15.71 -2.81
N GLU A 220 -14.23 15.58 -3.19
CA GLU A 220 -15.03 16.69 -3.73
C GLU A 220 -15.08 17.86 -2.74
N MET A 221 -15.35 17.58 -1.45
CA MET A 221 -15.31 18.59 -0.39
C MET A 221 -13.94 19.30 -0.34
N ILE A 222 -12.82 18.57 -0.38
CA ILE A 222 -11.48 19.18 -0.37
C ILE A 222 -11.29 20.08 -1.59
N HIS A 223 -11.70 19.63 -2.78
CA HIS A 223 -11.56 20.42 -4.00
C HIS A 223 -12.38 21.72 -3.95
N GLU A 224 -13.64 21.64 -3.54
CA GLU A 224 -14.51 22.81 -3.35
C GLU A 224 -13.88 23.86 -2.41
N HIS A 225 -13.30 23.41 -1.29
CA HIS A 225 -12.65 24.31 -0.32
C HIS A 225 -11.25 24.76 -0.76
N SER A 226 -10.61 24.08 -1.72
CA SER A 226 -9.31 24.47 -2.28
C SER A 226 -9.43 25.52 -3.39
N ASP A 227 -10.54 25.50 -4.14
CA ASP A 227 -10.84 26.47 -5.20
C ASP A 227 -11.42 27.78 -4.63
N GLU A 228 -12.01 27.74 -3.43
CA GLU A 228 -12.28 28.94 -2.67
C GLU A 228 -10.97 29.57 -2.18
N LYS A 229 -10.82 30.87 -2.48
CA LYS A 229 -9.71 31.81 -2.21
C LYS A 229 -9.12 31.84 -0.78
N HIS A 230 -9.45 30.91 0.10
CA HIS A 230 -9.19 30.93 1.53
C HIS A 230 -7.99 30.10 2.01
N MET A 231 -7.46 29.16 1.23
CA MET A 231 -6.37 28.27 1.69
C MET A 231 -4.95 28.85 1.58
N SER A 232 -4.77 30.02 0.95
CA SER A 232 -3.47 30.71 0.87
C SER A 232 -3.28 31.83 1.90
N GLY A 233 -4.33 32.15 2.66
CA GLY A 233 -4.25 33.05 3.82
C GLY A 233 -3.95 32.26 5.10
N PRO A 234 -3.19 32.83 6.05
CA PRO A 234 -3.06 32.20 7.37
C PRO A 234 -4.45 32.07 8.01
N MET A 235 -4.85 30.83 8.29
CA MET A 235 -6.08 30.49 8.98
C MET A 235 -5.79 30.26 10.47
N SER A 236 -6.69 30.70 11.34
CA SER A 236 -6.63 30.38 12.76
C SER A 236 -7.01 28.92 13.03
N VAL A 237 -6.54 28.37 14.15
CA VAL A 237 -6.85 26.99 14.56
C VAL A 237 -8.35 26.82 14.81
N GLU A 238 -9.02 27.88 15.28
CA GLU A 238 -10.45 27.95 15.52
C GLU A 238 -11.26 27.88 14.23
N GLU A 239 -10.89 28.64 13.20
CA GLU A 239 -11.52 28.57 11.87
C GLU A 239 -11.36 27.19 11.23
N PHE A 240 -10.20 26.56 11.42
CA PHE A 240 -9.96 25.20 10.93
C PHE A 240 -10.85 24.16 11.64
N TYR A 241 -11.08 24.31 12.94
CA TYR A 241 -11.98 23.43 13.70
C TYR A 241 -13.45 23.62 13.35
N GLU A 242 -13.89 24.86 13.05
CA GLU A 242 -15.24 25.12 12.57
C GLU A 242 -15.46 24.53 11.18
N LEU A 243 -14.47 24.63 10.30
CA LEU A 243 -14.52 24.13 8.92
C LEU A 243 -14.57 22.60 8.84
N LEU A 244 -13.85 21.89 9.70
CA LEU A 244 -13.87 20.42 9.73
C LEU A 244 -15.20 19.84 10.22
N GLY A 245 -16.05 20.63 10.88
CA GLY A 245 -17.29 20.17 11.49
C GLY A 245 -17.05 19.14 12.59
N LYS A 246 -17.73 19.27 13.73
CA LYS A 246 -17.80 18.11 14.65
C LYS A 246 -18.56 17.00 13.91
N PRO A 247 -18.00 15.78 13.75
CA PRO A 247 -18.82 14.67 13.29
C PRO A 247 -19.99 14.55 14.25
N GLY A 248 -21.20 14.72 13.71
CA GLY A 248 -22.43 14.75 14.47
C GLY A 248 -22.59 13.49 15.29
N ASN A 249 -22.88 13.67 16.58
CA ASN A 249 -23.64 12.69 17.34
C ASN A 249 -25.06 12.68 16.76
N GLU A 250 -25.38 11.67 15.96
CA GLU A 250 -26.73 11.10 15.87
C GLU A 250 -26.65 9.58 15.99
#